data_AF-A0A9N7LRE0-F1
#
_entry.id   AF-A0A9N7LRE0-F1
#
_cell.length_a   1.000
_cell.length_b   1.000
_cell.length_c   1.000
_cell.angle_alpha   90.00
_cell.angle_beta   90.00
_cell.angle_gamma   90.00
#
_symmetry.space_group_name_H-M   'P 1'
#
loop_
_entity.id
_entity.type
_entity.pdbx_description
1 polymer ?
#
loop_
_entity_poly.entity_id
_entity_poly.type
_entity_poly.pdbx_seq_one_letter_code
_entity_poly.pdbx_strand_id
1 'polypeptide(L)'
;MGHVKLLSPLDQMFARMEAPRTPMHIGAFAIFDMPKNAPRGFIRDLYEAVSQLAFLPFPFDSVIAGGPSMAYWKQVQPDPSYHVRMSALPQPGTARDLGALVERLHSTPLDMTKPLWELHVIEGLEGKQFAIYFKAHHCAVDGMGGVNLIKSWLTTDPTAPRVRASRNRSAMITIWPPCSPPPRPSVRSRAFRRSAS
;
A
#
# COMPACT_ATOMS: atom_id res chain seq x y z
N MET A 1 14.55 7.77 -24.32
CA MET A 1 14.42 8.82 -23.28
C MET A 1 13.25 8.44 -22.40
N GLY A 2 13.46 8.27 -21.08
CA GLY A 2 12.39 7.87 -20.16
C GLY A 2 11.26 8.90 -20.12
N HIS A 3 10.02 8.44 -19.95
CA HIS A 3 8.86 9.33 -19.84
C HIS A 3 9.02 10.23 -18.60
N VAL A 4 9.03 11.54 -18.81
CA VAL A 4 9.04 12.55 -17.74
C VAL A 4 7.60 13.00 -17.51
N LYS A 5 7.12 12.88 -16.27
CA LYS A 5 5.75 13.29 -15.89
C LYS A 5 5.83 14.32 -14.78
N LEU A 6 5.28 15.52 -14.99
CA LEU A 6 5.28 16.56 -13.96
C LEU A 6 4.50 16.12 -12.72
N LEU A 7 4.91 16.59 -11.54
CA LEU A 7 4.12 16.39 -10.31
C LEU A 7 2.83 17.20 -10.38
N SER A 8 1.73 16.62 -9.89
CA SER A 8 0.51 17.39 -9.70
C SER A 8 0.73 18.51 -8.66
N PRO A 9 -0.08 19.58 -8.64
CA PRO A 9 0.06 20.63 -7.63
C PRO A 9 0.01 20.11 -6.19
N LEU A 10 -0.82 19.10 -5.93
CA LEU A 10 -0.94 18.47 -4.62
C LEU A 10 0.32 17.67 -4.26
N ASP A 11 0.86 16.90 -5.21
CA ASP A 11 2.11 16.17 -4.99
C ASP A 11 3.29 17.13 -4.75
N GLN A 12 3.35 18.25 -5.49
CA GLN A 12 4.37 19.27 -5.27
C GLN A 12 4.27 19.88 -3.87
N MET A 13 3.06 20.11 -3.37
CA MET A 13 2.83 20.61 -2.02
C MET A 13 3.36 19.61 -0.98
N PHE A 14 3.01 18.32 -1.09
CA PHE A 14 3.51 17.28 -0.18
C PHE A 14 5.03 17.14 -0.22
N ALA A 15 5.64 17.12 -1.41
CA ALA A 15 7.09 17.06 -1.56
C ALA A 15 7.81 18.26 -0.94
N ARG A 16 7.19 19.45 -0.92
CA ARG A 16 7.74 20.66 -0.30
C ARG A 16 7.58 20.69 1.23
N MET A 17 6.54 20.05 1.76
CA MET A 17 6.33 19.97 3.21
C MET A 17 7.19 18.90 3.88
N GLU A 18 7.74 17.95 3.11
CA GLU A 18 8.61 16.91 3.62
C GLU A 18 9.80 17.53 4.39
N ALA A 19 9.93 17.14 5.65
CA ALA A 19 11.07 17.51 6.48
C ALA A 19 11.36 16.40 7.51
N PRO A 20 12.60 16.32 8.04
CA PRO A 20 12.97 15.28 9.00
C PRO A 20 12.09 15.21 10.25
N ARG A 21 11.47 16.33 10.65
CA ARG A 21 10.55 16.41 11.80
C ARG A 21 9.08 16.30 11.44
N THR A 22 8.73 16.38 10.16
CA THR A 22 7.37 16.27 9.64
C THR A 22 7.38 15.43 8.35
N PRO A 23 7.64 14.11 8.46
CA PRO A 23 7.57 13.23 7.30
C PRO A 23 6.13 13.16 6.77
N MET A 24 5.98 13.28 5.46
CA MET A 24 4.71 13.29 4.73
C MET A 24 4.44 11.92 4.11
N HIS A 25 4.65 10.85 4.88
CA HIS A 25 4.30 9.50 4.47
C HIS A 25 3.05 8.98 5.19
N ILE A 26 2.39 8.04 4.53
CA ILE A 26 1.31 7.25 5.09
C ILE A 26 1.78 5.82 5.31
N GLY A 27 1.05 5.13 6.19
CA GLY A 27 1.26 3.73 6.48
C GLY A 27 -0.07 3.00 6.43
N ALA A 28 -0.06 1.82 5.84
CA ALA A 28 -1.15 0.87 5.94
C ALA A 28 -0.56 -0.49 6.28
N PHE A 29 -1.18 -1.21 7.22
CA PHE A 29 -0.82 -2.59 7.49
C PHE A 29 -2.05 -3.49 7.53
N ALA A 30 -1.82 -4.76 7.27
CA ALA A 30 -2.82 -5.81 7.38
C ALA A 30 -2.21 -7.02 8.09
N ILE A 31 -3.00 -7.64 8.95
CA ILE A 31 -2.67 -8.90 9.62
C ILE A 31 -3.40 -10.03 8.88
N PHE A 32 -2.70 -11.13 8.68
CA PHE A 32 -3.16 -12.29 7.94
C PHE A 32 -2.94 -13.55 8.75
N ASP A 33 -3.90 -14.47 8.67
CA ASP A 33 -3.71 -15.83 9.15
C ASP A 33 -2.81 -16.60 8.20
N MET A 34 -1.93 -17.44 8.76
CA MET A 34 -1.17 -18.40 7.96
C MET A 34 -2.14 -19.43 7.35
N PRO A 35 -1.95 -19.82 6.08
CA PRO A 35 -2.71 -20.92 5.49
C PRO A 35 -2.62 -22.18 6.36
N LYS A 36 -3.73 -22.93 6.48
CA LYS A 36 -3.80 -24.13 7.36
C LYS A 36 -2.67 -25.13 7.12
N ASN A 37 -2.23 -25.27 5.86
CA ASN A 37 -1.14 -26.15 5.43
C ASN A 37 0.06 -25.36 4.89
N ALA A 38 0.36 -24.20 5.49
CA ALA A 38 1.49 -23.38 5.08
C ALA A 38 2.80 -24.17 5.22
N PRO A 39 3.63 -24.27 4.17
CA PRO A 39 4.96 -24.85 4.29
C PRO A 39 5.82 -24.01 5.25
N ARG A 40 6.85 -24.62 5.83
CA ARG A 40 7.79 -23.93 6.74
C ARG A 40 8.42 -22.68 6.09
N GLY A 41 8.58 -22.69 4.77
CA GLY A 41 9.14 -21.57 3.99
C GLY A 41 8.12 -20.53 3.51
N PHE A 42 6.84 -20.61 3.90
CA PHE A 42 5.77 -19.78 3.31
C PHE A 42 6.07 -18.28 3.31
N ILE A 43 6.58 -17.73 4.41
CA ILE A 43 6.91 -16.30 4.50
C ILE A 43 8.09 -15.94 3.59
N ARG A 44 9.09 -16.82 3.47
CA ARG A 44 10.20 -16.62 2.53
C ARG A 44 9.69 -16.63 1.09
N ASP A 45 8.83 -17.57 0.73
CA ASP A 45 8.23 -17.66 -0.60
C ASP A 45 7.38 -16.41 -0.90
N LEU A 46 6.63 -15.91 0.08
CA LEU A 46 5.88 -14.67 -0.01
C LEU A 46 6.80 -13.46 -0.22
N TYR A 47 7.87 -13.36 0.57
CA TYR A 47 8.89 -12.31 0.42
C TYR A 47 9.50 -12.32 -0.99
N GLU A 48 9.86 -13.49 -1.51
CA GLU A 48 10.43 -13.65 -2.85
C GLU A 48 9.43 -13.26 -3.94
N ALA A 49 8.15 -13.62 -3.79
CA ALA A 49 7.09 -13.24 -4.72
C ALA A 49 6.87 -11.72 -4.73
N VAL A 50 6.81 -11.10 -3.55
CA VAL A 50 6.65 -9.64 -3.40
C VAL A 50 7.88 -8.89 -3.92
N SER A 51 9.08 -9.46 -3.78
CA SER A 51 10.33 -8.85 -4.29
C SER A 51 10.42 -8.77 -5.81
N GLN A 52 9.43 -9.28 -6.55
CA GLN A 52 9.39 -9.17 -8.01
C GLN A 52 8.77 -7.87 -8.51
N LEU A 53 8.12 -7.11 -7.61
CA LEU A 53 7.60 -5.76 -7.85
C LEU A 53 6.59 -5.62 -8.99
N ALA A 54 6.14 -6.71 -9.60
CA ALA A 54 5.23 -6.68 -10.75
C ALA A 54 3.87 -6.02 -10.46
N PHE A 55 3.53 -5.83 -9.18
CA PHE A 55 2.28 -5.23 -8.72
C PHE A 55 2.37 -3.72 -8.42
N LEU A 56 3.55 -3.09 -8.62
CA LEU A 56 3.82 -1.69 -8.31
C LEU A 56 4.23 -0.89 -9.56
N PRO A 57 3.27 -0.53 -10.44
CA PRO A 57 3.55 0.39 -11.54
C PRO A 57 3.71 1.83 -11.01
N PHE A 58 3.79 2.80 -11.92
CA PHE A 58 3.78 4.23 -11.59
C PHE A 58 2.77 4.57 -10.47
N PRO A 59 3.16 5.36 -9.44
CA PRO A 59 4.44 6.07 -9.28
C PRO A 59 5.53 5.29 -8.52
N PHE A 60 5.31 4.00 -8.20
CA PHE A 60 6.22 3.20 -7.37
C PHE A 60 7.50 2.77 -8.11
N ASP A 61 7.54 2.93 -9.43
CA ASP A 61 8.71 2.76 -10.29
C ASP A 61 9.43 4.10 -10.59
N SER A 62 9.16 5.15 -9.82
CA SER A 62 9.62 6.51 -10.14
C SER A 62 10.17 7.24 -8.91
N VAL A 63 11.13 8.14 -9.16
CA VAL A 63 11.68 9.08 -8.18
C VAL A 63 11.22 10.50 -8.47
N ILE A 64 11.22 11.36 -7.46
CA ILE A 64 11.07 12.81 -7.66
C ILE A 64 12.44 13.38 -8.06
N ALA A 65 12.47 14.10 -9.17
CA ALA A 65 13.65 14.78 -9.67
C ALA A 65 13.31 16.24 -10.05
N GLY A 66 14.34 17.01 -10.37
CA GLY A 66 14.21 18.44 -10.69
C GLY A 66 14.51 19.34 -9.50
N GLY A 67 13.94 20.55 -9.52
CA GLY A 67 14.20 21.59 -8.52
C GLY A 67 12.92 22.24 -7.99
N PRO A 68 13.04 23.21 -7.06
CA PRO A 68 11.88 23.82 -6.39
C PRO A 68 10.82 24.41 -7.32
N SER A 69 11.23 24.88 -8.50
CA SER A 69 10.37 25.47 -9.53
C SER A 69 9.75 24.47 -10.49
N MET A 70 10.35 23.29 -10.67
CA MET A 70 9.89 22.28 -11.61
C MET A 70 10.33 20.88 -11.14
N ALA A 71 9.48 20.26 -10.32
CA ALA A 71 9.64 18.87 -9.90
C ALA A 71 8.86 17.94 -10.83
N TYR A 72 9.45 16.79 -11.14
CA TYR A 72 8.84 15.78 -12.00
C TYR A 72 9.18 14.36 -11.56
N TRP A 73 8.30 13.43 -11.88
CA TRP A 73 8.53 11.99 -11.78
C TRP A 73 9.50 11.55 -12.88
N LYS A 74 10.57 10.89 -12.47
CA LYS A 74 11.53 10.23 -13.34
C LYS A 74 11.45 8.74 -13.09
N GLN A 75 11.10 7.98 -14.12
CA GLN A 75 11.06 6.53 -14.03
C GLN A 75 12.46 5.95 -13.78
N VAL A 76 12.52 4.96 -12.89
CA VAL A 76 13.72 4.20 -12.52
C VAL A 76 13.36 2.72 -12.38
N GLN A 77 14.35 1.87 -12.13
CA GLN A 77 14.11 0.50 -11.69
C GLN A 77 14.28 0.45 -10.17
N PRO A 78 13.22 0.21 -9.38
CA PRO A 78 13.36 0.08 -7.93
C PRO A 78 14.24 -1.12 -7.58
N ASP A 79 15.07 -0.97 -6.56
CA ASP A 79 15.85 -2.06 -5.98
C ASP A 79 14.99 -2.82 -4.96
N PRO A 80 14.56 -4.07 -5.26
CA PRO A 80 13.71 -4.82 -4.35
C PRO A 80 14.37 -5.07 -3.00
N SER A 81 15.70 -5.20 -2.96
CA SER A 81 16.43 -5.43 -1.72
C SER A 81 16.39 -4.23 -0.78
N TYR A 82 16.19 -3.02 -1.33
CA TYR A 82 15.98 -1.80 -0.56
C TYR A 82 14.53 -1.69 -0.08
N HIS A 83 13.57 -1.83 -1.00
CA HIS A 83 12.16 -1.51 -0.75
C HIS A 83 11.37 -2.64 -0.09
N VAL A 84 11.76 -3.90 -0.28
CA VAL A 84 11.08 -5.05 0.30
C VAL A 84 11.94 -5.64 1.40
N ARG A 85 11.44 -5.59 2.64
CA ARG A 85 12.14 -6.05 3.83
C ARG A 85 11.36 -7.15 4.52
N MET A 86 12.09 -8.08 5.11
CA MET A 86 11.54 -9.11 5.99
C MET A 86 11.94 -8.76 7.41
N SER A 87 10.95 -8.70 8.31
CA SER A 87 11.14 -8.46 9.73
C SER A 87 10.55 -9.62 10.52
N ALA A 88 11.12 -9.91 11.69
CA ALA A 88 10.59 -10.90 12.61
C ALA A 88 10.37 -10.25 13.98
N LEU A 89 9.23 -10.55 14.61
CA LEU A 89 8.98 -10.14 15.98
C LEU A 89 9.70 -11.07 16.96
N PRO A 90 10.22 -10.55 18.08
CA PRO A 90 10.67 -11.40 19.18
C PRO A 90 9.48 -12.18 19.75
N GLN A 91 9.74 -13.38 20.26
CA GLN A 91 8.73 -14.12 21.02
C GLN A 91 8.33 -13.30 22.26
N PRO A 92 7.03 -13.19 22.59
CA PRO A 92 5.92 -14.02 22.09
C PRO A 92 5.20 -13.48 20.83
N GLY A 93 5.56 -12.32 20.30
CA GLY A 93 4.98 -11.78 19.06
C GLY A 93 3.59 -11.18 19.22
N THR A 94 3.36 -10.46 20.31
CA THR A 94 2.06 -9.87 20.63
C THR A 94 1.68 -8.72 19.69
N ALA A 95 0.42 -8.31 19.71
CA ALA A 95 -0.04 -7.08 19.08
C ALA A 95 0.76 -5.83 19.53
N ARG A 96 1.25 -5.81 20.78
CA ARG A 96 2.10 -4.72 21.29
C ARG A 96 3.49 -4.73 20.62
N ASP A 97 4.07 -5.91 20.43
CA ASP A 97 5.37 -6.05 19.76
C ASP A 97 5.28 -5.62 18.30
N LEU A 98 4.18 -5.99 17.62
CA LEU A 98 3.89 -5.50 16.28
C LEU A 98 3.75 -3.97 16.27
N GLY A 99 2.96 -3.40 17.19
CA GLY A 99 2.76 -1.96 17.30
C GLY A 99 4.08 -1.20 17.47
N ALA A 100 4.96 -1.67 18.35
CA ALA A 100 6.27 -1.06 18.56
C ALA A 100 7.19 -1.17 17.32
N LEU A 101 7.11 -2.27 16.56
CA LEU A 101 7.83 -2.38 15.29
C LEU A 101 7.28 -1.38 14.27
N VAL A 102 5.96 -1.34 14.08
CA VAL A 102 5.31 -0.43 13.12
C VAL A 102 5.59 1.02 13.48
N GLU A 103 5.56 1.39 14.76
CA GLU A 103 5.91 2.73 15.23
C GLU A 103 7.31 3.14 14.81
N ARG A 104 8.32 2.27 15.01
CA ARG A 104 9.70 2.55 14.58
C ARG A 104 9.82 2.67 13.06
N LEU A 105 9.16 1.77 12.32
CA LEU A 105 9.19 1.77 10.86
C LEU A 105 8.51 3.02 10.30
N HIS A 106 7.43 3.46 10.91
CA HIS A 106 6.71 4.69 10.53
C HIS A 106 7.50 5.93 10.91
N SER A 107 8.10 5.98 12.10
CA SER A 107 8.87 7.15 12.56
C SER A 107 10.13 7.42 11.72
N THR A 108 10.58 6.45 10.91
CA THR A 108 11.75 6.61 10.04
C THR A 108 11.32 7.25 8.71
N PRO A 109 11.85 8.44 8.36
CA PRO A 109 11.56 9.10 7.08
C PRO A 109 11.97 8.24 5.88
N LEU A 110 11.30 8.46 4.74
CA LEU A 110 11.69 7.82 3.48
C LEU A 110 12.91 8.53 2.89
N ASP A 111 13.78 7.78 2.21
CA ASP A 111 14.85 8.35 1.41
C ASP A 111 14.28 8.97 0.13
N MET A 112 14.26 10.31 0.09
CA MET A 112 13.69 11.08 -1.02
C MET A 112 14.44 10.91 -2.35
N THR A 113 15.61 10.27 -2.35
CA THR A 113 16.39 9.98 -3.57
C THR A 113 15.98 8.69 -4.27
N LYS A 114 15.09 7.90 -3.65
CA LYS A 114 14.62 6.59 -4.10
C LYS A 114 13.12 6.60 -4.36
N PRO A 115 12.56 5.56 -5.00
CA PRO A 115 11.10 5.41 -5.07
C PRO A 115 10.48 5.51 -3.68
N LEU A 116 9.44 6.33 -3.53
CA LEU A 116 9.01 6.80 -2.22
C LEU A 116 8.06 5.83 -1.51
N TRP A 117 8.50 4.59 -1.33
CA TRP A 117 7.74 3.54 -0.66
C TRP A 117 8.63 2.46 -0.06
N GLU A 118 8.09 1.73 0.91
CA GLU A 118 8.69 0.55 1.53
C GLU A 118 7.59 -0.47 1.83
N LEU A 119 7.92 -1.76 1.75
CA LEU A 119 7.05 -2.87 2.10
C LEU A 119 7.80 -3.81 3.05
N HIS A 120 7.21 -4.06 4.22
CA HIS A 120 7.74 -4.94 5.24
C HIS A 120 6.82 -6.15 5.39
N VAL A 121 7.36 -7.34 5.17
CA VAL A 121 6.72 -8.61 5.52
C VAL A 121 7.19 -8.96 6.94
N ILE A 122 6.25 -9.06 7.87
CA ILE A 122 6.52 -9.20 9.31
C ILE A 122 6.04 -10.58 9.76
N GLU A 123 6.96 -11.41 10.22
CA GLU A 123 6.68 -12.74 10.77
C GLU A 123 6.79 -12.78 12.30
N GLY A 124 6.41 -13.92 12.87
CA GLY A 124 6.56 -14.18 14.30
C GLY A 124 5.43 -13.63 15.16
N LEU A 125 4.30 -13.25 14.56
CA LEU A 125 3.09 -12.93 15.33
C LEU A 125 2.52 -14.17 16.00
N GLU A 126 1.95 -13.98 17.19
CA GLU A 126 1.17 -14.99 17.88
C GLU A 126 -0.04 -15.46 17.04
N GLY A 127 -0.60 -16.63 17.37
CA GLY A 127 -1.78 -17.15 16.68
C GLY A 127 -1.54 -17.66 15.25
N LYS A 128 -0.29 -17.94 14.86
CA LYS A 128 0.09 -18.34 13.49
C LYS A 128 -0.31 -17.27 12.47
N GLN A 129 0.01 -16.02 12.76
CA GLN A 129 -0.26 -14.89 11.89
C GLN A 129 1.02 -14.29 11.32
N PHE A 130 0.86 -13.45 10.31
CA PHE A 130 1.90 -12.56 9.80
C PHE A 130 1.27 -11.21 9.44
N ALA A 131 2.09 -10.18 9.28
CA ALA A 131 1.61 -8.86 8.87
C ALA A 131 2.36 -8.36 7.64
N ILE A 132 1.69 -7.54 6.83
CA ILE A 132 2.34 -6.73 5.80
C ILE A 132 2.15 -5.29 6.21
N TYR A 133 3.24 -4.53 6.24
CA TYR A 133 3.23 -3.09 6.43
C TYR A 133 3.76 -2.40 5.17
N PHE A 134 2.94 -1.52 4.59
CA PHE A 134 3.29 -0.71 3.44
C PHE A 134 3.35 0.76 3.87
N LYS A 135 4.49 1.40 3.58
CA LYS A 135 4.73 2.83 3.81
C LYS A 135 4.94 3.50 2.47
N ALA A 136 4.33 4.65 2.24
CA ALA A 136 4.54 5.41 1.02
C ALA A 136 4.36 6.91 1.25
N HIS A 137 5.06 7.73 0.47
CA HIS A 137 4.94 9.18 0.56
C HIS A 137 3.61 9.67 -0.02
N HIS A 138 3.06 10.76 0.52
CA HIS A 138 1.78 11.34 0.11
C HIS A 138 1.72 11.75 -1.37
N CYS A 139 2.87 12.01 -2.00
CA CYS A 139 2.96 12.27 -3.44
C CYS A 139 2.67 11.03 -4.29
N ALA A 140 2.92 9.84 -3.76
CA ALA A 140 2.74 8.59 -4.50
C ALA A 140 1.32 8.05 -4.32
N VAL A 141 0.78 8.16 -3.10
CA VAL A 141 -0.53 7.61 -2.77
C VAL A 141 -1.14 8.33 -1.55
N ASP A 142 -2.45 8.55 -1.59
CA ASP A 142 -3.20 9.07 -0.45
C ASP A 142 -3.62 7.92 0.51
N GLY A 143 -4.12 8.26 1.70
CA GLY A 143 -4.44 7.27 2.74
C GLY A 143 -5.40 6.17 2.28
N MET A 144 -6.45 6.52 1.54
CA MET A 144 -7.42 5.56 1.01
C MET A 144 -6.85 4.78 -0.18
N GLY A 145 -6.04 5.44 -1.00
CA GLY A 145 -5.28 4.82 -2.08
C GLY A 145 -4.35 3.73 -1.56
N GLY A 146 -3.70 3.92 -0.42
CA GLY A 146 -2.82 2.92 0.19
C GLY A 146 -3.57 1.66 0.62
N VAL A 147 -4.73 1.83 1.27
CA VAL A 147 -5.60 0.71 1.64
C VAL A 147 -6.14 -0.01 0.40
N ASN A 148 -6.59 0.74 -0.62
CA ASN A 148 -7.10 0.16 -1.86
C ASN A 148 -6.01 -0.57 -2.65
N LEU A 149 -4.77 -0.07 -2.59
CA LEU A 149 -3.61 -0.71 -3.20
C LEU A 149 -3.33 -2.06 -2.54
N ILE A 150 -3.26 -2.13 -1.21
CA ILE A 150 -3.10 -3.42 -0.51
C ILE A 150 -4.25 -4.37 -0.90
N LYS A 151 -5.49 -3.90 -0.91
CA LYS A 151 -6.64 -4.71 -1.33
C LYS A 151 -6.51 -5.24 -2.76
N SER A 152 -5.95 -4.47 -3.69
CA SER A 152 -5.75 -4.90 -5.08
C SER A 152 -4.71 -6.01 -5.24
N TRP A 153 -3.83 -6.21 -4.25
CA TRP A 153 -2.87 -7.33 -4.24
C TRP A 153 -3.51 -8.62 -3.74
N LEU A 154 -4.66 -8.51 -3.09
CA LEU A 154 -5.38 -9.61 -2.47
C LEU A 154 -6.48 -10.10 -3.39
N THR A 155 -6.79 -11.38 -3.27
CA THR A 155 -7.94 -12.01 -3.92
C THR A 155 -8.72 -12.81 -2.89
N THR A 156 -10.04 -12.70 -2.94
CA THR A 156 -10.96 -13.54 -2.17
C THR A 156 -11.28 -14.85 -2.89
N ASP A 157 -10.90 -14.98 -4.17
CA ASP A 157 -11.07 -16.20 -4.95
C ASP A 157 -9.87 -17.14 -4.69
N PRO A 158 -10.08 -18.30 -4.05
CA PRO A 158 -9.01 -19.25 -3.75
C PRO A 158 -8.45 -19.94 -5.02
N THR A 159 -9.15 -19.81 -6.15
CA THR A 159 -8.76 -20.36 -7.46
C THR A 159 -8.16 -19.31 -8.39
N ALA A 160 -8.16 -18.03 -7.98
CA ALA A 160 -7.52 -16.97 -8.76
C ALA A 160 -6.08 -17.38 -9.09
N PRO A 161 -5.59 -17.06 -10.31
CA PRO A 161 -4.24 -17.40 -10.70
C PRO A 161 -3.29 -16.88 -9.62
N ARG A 162 -2.60 -17.79 -8.93
CA ARG A 162 -1.46 -17.39 -8.11
C ARG A 162 -0.56 -16.65 -9.07
N VAL A 163 -0.22 -15.40 -8.75
CA VAL A 163 0.77 -14.67 -9.53
C VAL A 163 2.07 -15.47 -9.38
N ARG A 164 2.26 -16.44 -10.27
CA ARG A 164 3.57 -16.96 -10.61
C ARG A 164 4.22 -15.74 -11.20
N ALA A 165 5.06 -15.12 -10.41
CA ALA A 165 6.41 -14.75 -10.75
C ALA A 165 6.84 -15.08 -12.19
N SER A 166 6.17 -14.49 -13.18
CA SER A 166 6.36 -14.81 -14.58
C SER A 166 7.29 -13.74 -15.10
N ARG A 167 8.54 -14.15 -15.34
CA ARG A 167 9.63 -13.32 -15.89
C ARG A 167 9.32 -12.67 -17.25
N ASN A 168 8.14 -12.86 -17.83
CA ASN A 168 7.79 -12.25 -19.11
C ASN A 168 6.27 -12.20 -19.32
N ARG A 169 5.67 -11.02 -19.14
CA ARG A 169 4.75 -10.35 -20.09
C ARG A 169 3.93 -9.26 -19.41
N SER A 170 3.77 -8.15 -20.12
CA SER A 170 2.77 -7.10 -19.90
C SER A 170 1.39 -7.71 -19.68
N ALA A 171 0.85 -7.56 -18.48
CA ALA A 171 -0.55 -7.88 -18.21
C ALA A 171 -1.33 -6.56 -18.11
N MET A 172 -2.16 -6.33 -19.12
CA MET A 172 -3.16 -5.28 -19.14
C MET A 172 -4.18 -5.55 -18.03
N ILE A 173 -4.41 -4.57 -17.15
CA ILE A 173 -5.44 -4.61 -16.13
C ILE A 173 -6.73 -4.08 -16.74
N THR A 174 -7.70 -4.98 -16.95
CA THR A 174 -9.08 -4.59 -17.30
C THR A 174 -9.80 -4.15 -16.02
N ILE A 175 -10.10 -2.86 -15.92
CA ILE A 175 -10.98 -2.31 -14.87
C ILE A 175 -12.42 -2.59 -15.29
N TRP A 176 -13.17 -3.36 -14.49
CA TRP A 176 -14.63 -3.43 -14.59
C TRP A 176 -15.25 -2.21 -13.85
N PRO A 177 -16.33 -1.60 -14.37
CA PRO A 177 -16.90 -0.39 -13.78
C PRO A 177 -17.50 -0.63 -12.38
N PRO A 178 -17.60 0.41 -11.54
CA PRO A 178 -18.19 0.29 -10.21
C PRO A 178 -19.66 -0.12 -10.31
N CYS A 179 -20.03 -1.11 -9.51
CA CYS A 179 -21.41 -1.56 -9.32
C CYS A 179 -22.27 -0.37 -8.83
N SER A 180 -23.42 -0.14 -9.45
CA SER A 180 -24.35 0.93 -9.07
C SER A 180 -24.79 0.80 -7.61
N PRO A 181 -24.91 1.91 -6.85
CA PRO A 181 -25.36 1.85 -5.46
C PRO A 181 -26.83 1.40 -5.36
N PRO A 182 -27.23 0.72 -4.27
CA PRO A 182 -28.61 0.31 -4.06
C PRO A 182 -29.54 1.54 -3.96
N PRO A 183 -30.82 1.42 -4.36
CA PRO A 183 -31.77 2.54 -4.31
C PRO A 183 -32.02 2.98 -2.85
N ARG A 184 -32.08 4.30 -2.64
CA ARG A 184 -32.39 4.89 -1.33
C ARG A 184 -33.82 4.50 -0.89
N PRO A 185 -34.05 4.19 0.39
CA PRO A 185 -35.41 4.01 0.89
C PRO A 185 -36.21 5.31 0.76
N SER A 186 -37.45 5.21 0.29
CA SER A 186 -38.35 6.36 0.15
C SER A 186 -38.78 6.82 1.55
N VAL A 187 -38.39 8.04 1.93
CA VAL A 187 -38.95 8.72 3.09
C VAL A 187 -40.37 9.17 2.73
N ARG A 188 -41.37 8.41 3.18
CA ARG A 188 -42.76 8.89 3.17
C ARG A 188 -42.92 9.92 4.28
N SER A 189 -42.92 11.20 3.92
CA SER A 189 -43.35 12.28 4.80
C SER A 189 -44.84 12.09 5.12
N ARG A 190 -45.15 11.62 6.34
CA ARG A 190 -46.51 11.67 6.89
C ARG A 190 -46.75 13.10 7.36
N ALA A 191 -47.57 13.85 6.63
CA ALA A 191 -48.06 15.15 7.10
C ALA A 191 -48.90 14.94 8.37
N PHE A 192 -48.48 15.57 9.46
CA PHE A 192 -49.22 15.61 10.71
C PHE A 192 -50.41 16.58 10.52
N ARG A 193 -51.63 16.04 10.37
CA ARG A 193 -52.83 16.88 10.43
C ARG A 193 -53.01 17.33 11.88
N ARG A 194 -52.93 18.64 12.11
CA ARG A 194 -53.42 19.26 13.33
C ARG A 194 -54.95 19.15 13.35
N SER A 195 -55.48 18.47 14.36
CA SER A 195 -56.90 18.53 14.71
C SER A 195 -57.16 19.83 15.45
N ALA A 196 -58.10 20.63 14.96
CA ALA A 196 -58.64 21.78 15.68
C ALA A 196 -59.76 21.30 16.63
N SER A 197 -59.70 21.74 17.88
CA SER A 197 -60.83 21.92 18.80
C SER A 197 -60.44 23.01 19.78
#